data_AF-A0AA38Z4Z4-F1
#
_entry.id   AF-A0AA38Z4Z4-F1
#
_cell.length_a   1.000
_cell.length_b   1.000
_cell.length_c   1.000
_cell.angle_alpha   90.00
_cell.angle_beta   90.00
_cell.angle_gamma   90.00
#
_symmetry.space_group_name_H-M   'P 1'
#
loop_
_entity.id
_entity.type
_entity.pdbx_description
1 polymer ?
#
loop_
_entity_poly.entity_id
_entity_poly.type
_entity_poly.pdbx_seq_one_letter_code
_entity_poly.pdbx_strand_id
1 'polypeptide(L)'
;MQRDFLWSGAGEGKKDHLIRWGVVSRPKELGGLGFRKTSMRNIALLGKWLWRFPRERNGLWHKVIASIYGTHPNGWDANMVVRWSHRCPWKAIAQVFQDFSPFVRLVVGNGERIRFWEDLWRGNQTLCSQFADLYRVTSVKNLSVSDVLGNSYPLSWNFNFRRNLTDSEIELLQSLMLSLSSVRLSPSLADSRVWSLSSSGLFSVRSFFLALSKVSNPILFLPAKFLWSSKAPSKVKALAWVVAHGKVNTNDKLQLRRPYKSLCPQWCILCKGNGESIDHLFLHCPVTIGLWHKLFNLAGLVWVPPRSFVDMLVIAFKGLGNSLRGKTLWQIACLTLVWLVWQERNNRIFEEKGRTEEILWDSILFYSSLWASCTKAFRGVPLSVLELNWIAVCAS
;
A
#
# COMPACT_ATOMS: atom_id res chain seq x y z
N MET A 1 13.40 -4.23 14.90
CA MET A 1 12.65 -5.49 15.14
C MET A 1 12.09 -6.12 13.86
N GLN A 2 11.00 -5.64 13.25
CA GLN A 2 10.45 -6.29 12.02
C GLN A 2 11.41 -6.27 10.82
N ARG A 3 12.09 -5.14 10.61
CA ARG A 3 13.10 -4.99 9.56
C ARG A 3 14.26 -5.96 9.73
N ASP A 4 14.78 -6.01 10.95
CA ASP A 4 15.99 -6.76 11.24
C ASP A 4 15.70 -8.26 11.27
N PHE A 5 14.49 -8.69 11.70
CA PHE A 5 14.03 -10.07 11.59
C PHE A 5 14.03 -10.58 10.14
N LEU A 6 13.50 -9.78 9.19
CA LEU A 6 13.42 -10.16 7.78
C LEU A 6 14.79 -10.44 7.16
N TRP A 7 15.79 -9.63 7.51
CA TRP A 7 17.11 -9.69 6.87
C TRP A 7 18.15 -10.46 7.67
N SER A 8 18.06 -10.47 9.00
CA SER A 8 19.09 -11.01 9.89
C SER A 8 18.90 -12.50 10.17
N GLY A 9 17.69 -13.04 10.08
CA GLY A 9 17.41 -14.44 10.44
C GLY A 9 17.85 -14.77 11.88
N ALA A 10 18.07 -16.07 12.17
CA ALA A 10 18.43 -16.56 13.51
C ALA A 10 19.95 -16.61 13.81
N GLY A 11 20.79 -16.03 12.93
CA GLY A 11 22.25 -16.07 13.09
C GLY A 11 22.81 -14.75 13.62
N GLU A 12 23.97 -14.80 14.27
CA GLU A 12 24.68 -13.61 14.74
C GLU A 12 25.29 -12.81 13.57
N GLY A 13 25.30 -11.48 13.72
CA GLY A 13 25.92 -10.53 12.78
C GLY A 13 24.95 -9.64 12.01
N LYS A 14 25.40 -8.44 11.65
CA LYS A 14 24.63 -7.49 10.80
C LYS A 14 24.54 -8.02 9.37
N LYS A 15 23.32 -8.37 8.92
CA LYS A 15 23.04 -8.73 7.53
C LYS A 15 22.60 -7.50 6.72
N ASP A 16 22.89 -7.52 5.42
CA ASP A 16 22.57 -6.39 4.54
C ASP A 16 21.06 -6.32 4.27
N HIS A 17 20.51 -5.13 4.46
CA HIS A 17 19.13 -4.84 4.06
C HIS A 17 19.08 -4.60 2.55
N LEU A 18 18.80 -5.66 1.77
CA LEU A 18 18.85 -5.59 0.31
C LEU A 18 17.84 -4.58 -0.27
N ILE A 19 16.63 -4.51 0.32
CA ILE A 19 15.55 -3.62 -0.12
C ILE A 19 15.15 -2.68 1.02
N ARG A 20 14.98 -1.39 0.69
CA ARG A 20 14.55 -0.35 1.65
C ARG A 20 13.22 -0.73 2.30
N TRP A 21 13.10 -0.52 3.61
CA TRP A 21 11.89 -0.86 4.37
C TRP A 21 10.63 -0.15 3.83
N GLY A 22 10.78 1.05 3.30
CA GLY A 22 9.70 1.79 2.64
C GLY A 22 9.10 1.08 1.42
N VAL A 23 9.87 0.22 0.74
CA VAL A 23 9.40 -0.63 -0.38
C VAL A 23 8.83 -1.94 0.17
N VAL A 24 9.54 -2.59 1.10
CA VAL A 24 9.11 -3.83 1.77
C VAL A 24 7.70 -3.71 2.35
N SER A 25 7.39 -2.56 2.93
CA SER A 25 6.12 -2.28 3.61
C SER A 25 4.96 -1.89 2.68
N ARG A 26 5.20 -1.78 1.38
CA ARG A 26 4.13 -1.52 0.41
C ARG A 26 3.22 -2.75 0.27
N PRO A 27 1.96 -2.55 -0.17
CA PRO A 27 1.12 -3.63 -0.68
C PRO A 27 1.84 -4.46 -1.75
N LYS A 28 1.45 -5.73 -1.89
CA LYS A 28 2.06 -6.66 -2.86
C LYS A 28 1.88 -6.18 -4.31
N GLU A 29 0.74 -5.57 -4.58
CA GLU A 29 0.35 -4.96 -5.85
C GLU A 29 1.28 -3.80 -6.24
N LEU A 30 1.90 -3.15 -5.24
CA LEU A 30 2.84 -2.04 -5.42
C LEU A 30 4.30 -2.48 -5.21
N GLY A 31 4.55 -3.80 -5.27
CA GLY A 31 5.89 -4.37 -5.19
C GLY A 31 6.47 -4.47 -3.80
N GLY A 32 5.68 -4.35 -2.74
CA GLY A 32 6.13 -4.71 -1.39
C GLY A 32 5.80 -6.14 -1.01
N LEU A 33 6.01 -6.48 0.27
CA LEU A 33 5.63 -7.76 0.86
C LEU A 33 4.32 -7.69 1.64
N GLY A 34 3.72 -6.49 1.75
CA GLY A 34 2.49 -6.25 2.50
C GLY A 34 2.71 -6.07 4.00
N PHE A 35 3.96 -5.89 4.46
CA PHE A 35 4.23 -5.58 5.86
C PHE A 35 3.67 -4.21 6.23
N ARG A 36 2.68 -4.17 7.13
CA ARG A 36 2.11 -2.90 7.56
C ARG A 36 3.15 -2.12 8.37
N LYS A 37 3.44 -0.88 7.99
CA LYS A 37 4.30 0.01 8.80
C LYS A 37 3.65 0.20 10.16
N THR A 38 4.28 -0.30 11.22
CA THR A 38 3.77 -0.17 12.59
C THR A 38 3.56 1.28 12.99
N SER A 39 4.42 2.20 12.54
CA SER A 39 4.26 3.63 12.76
C SER A 39 2.95 4.18 12.17
N MET A 40 2.64 3.89 10.90
CA MET A 40 1.38 4.29 10.28
C MET A 40 0.17 3.62 10.93
N ARG A 41 0.31 2.36 11.34
CA ARG A 41 -0.75 1.66 12.09
C ARG A 41 -0.98 2.30 13.45
N ASN A 42 0.08 2.75 14.13
CA ASN A 42 0.00 3.47 15.39
C ASN A 42 -0.71 4.82 15.20
N ILE A 43 -0.35 5.60 14.18
CA ILE A 43 -1.07 6.85 13.82
C ILE A 43 -2.56 6.55 13.59
N ALA A 44 -2.88 5.50 12.82
CA ALA A 44 -4.26 5.13 12.55
C ALA A 44 -5.04 4.70 13.81
N LEU A 45 -4.37 4.04 14.77
CA LEU A 45 -4.95 3.68 16.07
C LEU A 45 -5.16 4.90 16.97
N LEU A 46 -4.21 5.84 16.98
CA LEU A 46 -4.33 7.09 17.71
C LEU A 46 -5.48 7.95 17.17
N GLY A 47 -5.66 8.00 15.85
CA GLY A 47 -6.80 8.68 15.20
C GLY A 47 -8.17 8.14 15.64
N LYS A 48 -8.25 6.87 16.08
CA LYS A 48 -9.50 6.32 16.66
C LYS A 48 -9.95 7.11 17.90
N TRP A 49 -9.02 7.60 18.70
CA TRP A 49 -9.35 8.38 19.90
C TRP A 49 -9.87 9.77 19.54
N LEU A 50 -9.30 10.41 18.51
CA LEU A 50 -9.82 11.67 17.95
C LEU A 50 -11.25 11.49 17.42
N TRP A 51 -11.56 10.36 16.81
CA TRP A 51 -12.92 10.04 16.38
C TRP A 51 -13.90 9.83 17.54
N ARG A 52 -13.46 9.13 18.60
CA ARG A 52 -14.31 8.81 19.76
C ARG A 52 -14.58 10.01 20.66
N PHE A 53 -13.65 10.97 20.73
CA PHE A 53 -13.74 12.11 21.65
C PHE A 53 -15.06 12.86 21.60
N PRO A 54 -15.55 13.35 20.44
CA PRO A 54 -16.86 14.03 20.37
C PRO A 54 -18.07 13.11 20.62
N ARG A 55 -17.91 11.79 20.48
CA ARG A 55 -19.02 10.80 20.56
C ARG A 55 -19.24 10.26 21.97
N GLU A 56 -18.18 10.17 22.76
CA GLU A 56 -18.20 9.52 24.09
C GLU A 56 -18.07 10.53 25.22
N ARG A 57 -18.82 11.64 25.14
CA ARG A 57 -18.77 12.76 26.10
C ARG A 57 -19.01 12.35 27.55
N ASN A 58 -19.85 11.34 27.76
CA ASN A 58 -20.20 10.86 29.08
C ASN A 58 -19.13 9.94 29.70
N GLY A 59 -18.16 9.47 28.91
CA GLY A 59 -17.10 8.60 29.38
C GLY A 59 -16.14 9.32 30.33
N LEU A 60 -15.69 8.63 31.39
CA LEU A 60 -14.73 9.17 32.35
C LEU A 60 -13.45 9.69 31.65
N TRP A 61 -12.96 8.95 30.66
CA TRP A 61 -11.78 9.32 29.89
C TRP A 61 -11.97 10.66 29.16
N HIS A 62 -13.16 10.94 28.61
CA HIS A 62 -13.46 12.21 27.95
C HIS A 62 -13.40 13.35 28.96
N LYS A 63 -14.07 13.18 30.11
CA LYS A 63 -14.10 14.19 31.19
C LYS A 63 -12.71 14.54 31.70
N VAL A 64 -11.85 13.53 31.89
CA VAL A 64 -10.44 13.71 32.33
C VAL A 64 -9.64 14.46 31.28
N ILE A 65 -9.76 14.11 30.00
CA ILE A 65 -9.04 14.81 28.93
C ILE A 65 -9.53 16.27 28.80
N ALA A 66 -10.84 16.48 28.84
CA ALA A 66 -11.44 17.81 28.75
C ALA A 66 -11.05 18.69 29.94
N SER A 67 -10.95 18.15 31.16
CA SER A 67 -10.55 18.92 32.34
C SER A 67 -9.07 19.29 32.33
N ILE A 68 -8.19 18.39 31.85
CA ILE A 68 -6.74 18.63 31.84
C ILE A 68 -6.33 19.54 30.68
N TYR A 69 -6.84 19.30 29.48
CA TYR A 69 -6.38 19.99 28.26
C TYR A 69 -7.34 21.07 27.77
N GLY A 70 -8.58 21.07 28.23
CA GLY A 70 -9.64 21.90 27.68
C GLY A 70 -10.20 21.36 26.36
N THR A 71 -11.26 22.01 25.87
CA THR A 71 -11.85 21.74 24.56
C THR A 71 -11.25 22.66 23.50
N HIS A 72 -11.12 22.15 22.28
CA HIS A 72 -10.71 22.94 21.14
C HIS A 72 -11.77 24.02 20.84
N PRO A 73 -11.39 25.19 20.29
CA PRO A 73 -12.36 26.24 19.92
C PRO A 73 -13.48 25.80 18.97
N ASN A 74 -13.31 24.67 18.27
CA ASN A 74 -14.36 24.12 17.43
C ASN A 74 -15.47 23.40 18.23
N GLY A 75 -15.31 23.17 19.54
CA GLY A 75 -16.32 22.50 20.38
C GLY A 75 -16.51 20.99 20.10
N TRP A 76 -15.74 20.42 19.17
CA TRP A 76 -15.80 19.01 18.79
C TRP A 76 -14.63 18.19 19.32
N ASP A 77 -13.45 18.79 19.34
CA ASP A 77 -12.22 18.09 19.71
C ASP A 77 -11.69 18.59 21.05
N ALA A 78 -10.79 17.84 21.69
CA ALA A 78 -10.04 18.38 22.82
C ALA A 78 -8.94 19.32 22.32
N ASN A 79 -8.41 20.17 23.18
CA ASN A 79 -7.34 21.07 22.80
C ASN A 79 -6.13 20.28 22.26
N MET A 80 -5.66 20.71 21.09
CA MET A 80 -4.54 20.06 20.39
C MET A 80 -3.19 20.65 20.79
N VAL A 81 -3.17 21.83 21.43
CA VAL A 81 -1.96 22.48 21.90
C VAL A 81 -1.62 21.98 23.30
N VAL A 82 -0.79 20.94 23.38
CA VAL A 82 -0.37 20.33 24.65
C VAL A 82 0.97 20.94 25.11
N ARG A 83 0.91 21.84 26.11
CA ARG A 83 2.08 22.58 26.63
C ARG A 83 2.95 21.78 27.63
N TRP A 84 2.47 20.67 28.20
CA TRP A 84 3.16 19.92 29.26
C TRP A 84 3.55 18.47 28.90
N SER A 85 4.74 18.07 29.39
CA SER A 85 5.38 16.74 29.51
C SER A 85 5.65 15.88 28.26
N HIS A 86 6.85 15.28 28.24
CA HIS A 86 7.39 14.38 27.22
C HIS A 86 6.79 12.96 27.26
N ARG A 87 5.86 12.65 28.19
CA ARG A 87 5.27 11.30 28.37
C ARG A 87 3.74 11.28 28.54
N CYS A 88 3.03 12.23 27.92
CA CYS A 88 1.57 12.22 27.93
C CYS A 88 0.99 11.45 26.72
N PRO A 89 0.10 10.45 26.91
CA PRO A 89 -0.59 9.77 25.81
C PRO A 89 -1.43 10.72 24.93
N TRP A 90 -2.02 11.76 25.52
CA TRP A 90 -2.80 12.75 24.77
C TRP A 90 -1.95 13.55 23.78
N LYS A 91 -0.69 13.85 24.12
CA LYS A 91 0.23 14.55 23.20
C LYS A 91 0.42 13.77 21.90
N ALA A 92 0.58 12.45 21.99
CA ALA A 92 0.70 11.59 20.81
C ALA A 92 -0.59 11.56 19.99
N ILE A 93 -1.76 11.57 20.64
CA ILE A 93 -3.07 11.61 19.97
C ILE A 93 -3.27 12.98 19.27
N ALA A 94 -2.98 14.08 19.95
CA ALA A 94 -3.13 15.44 19.44
C ALA A 94 -2.24 15.70 18.20
N GLN A 95 -1.02 15.14 18.18
CA GLN A 95 -0.12 15.25 17.01
C GLN A 95 -0.69 14.62 15.74
N VAL A 96 -1.57 13.62 15.85
CA VAL A 96 -2.20 12.95 14.70
C VAL A 96 -3.32 13.80 14.09
N PHE A 97 -3.75 14.87 14.76
CA PHE A 97 -4.89 15.67 14.32
C PHE A 97 -4.73 16.25 12.91
N GLN A 98 -3.53 16.70 12.53
CA GLN A 98 -3.27 17.27 11.20
C GLN A 98 -3.44 16.24 10.08
N ASP A 99 -3.04 14.98 10.31
CA ASP A 99 -3.24 13.90 9.35
C ASP A 99 -4.70 13.40 9.32
N PHE A 100 -5.44 13.61 10.41
CA PHE A 100 -6.80 13.10 10.61
C PHE A 100 -7.89 14.06 10.12
N SER A 101 -7.74 15.36 10.38
CA SER A 101 -8.76 16.38 10.13
C SER A 101 -9.21 16.49 8.67
N PRO A 102 -8.38 16.26 7.62
CA PRO A 102 -8.84 16.34 6.24
C PRO A 102 -9.90 15.28 5.86
N PHE A 103 -10.00 14.22 6.65
CA PHE A 103 -10.93 13.11 6.43
C PHE A 103 -12.23 13.22 7.25
N VAL A 104 -12.37 14.30 8.00
CA VAL A 104 -13.52 14.55 8.87
C VAL A 104 -14.45 15.58 8.23
N ARG A 105 -15.74 15.26 8.19
CA ARG A 105 -16.81 16.18 7.80
C ARG A 105 -17.86 16.24 8.90
N LEU A 106 -18.51 17.40 9.05
CA LEU A 106 -19.66 17.54 9.93
C LEU A 106 -20.96 17.44 9.14
N VAL A 107 -21.98 16.84 9.74
CA VAL A 107 -23.32 16.72 9.18
C VAL A 107 -24.30 17.39 10.11
N VAL A 108 -25.06 18.32 9.54
CA VAL A 108 -26.05 19.13 10.25
C VAL A 108 -27.23 18.27 10.67
N GLY A 109 -27.53 18.27 11.96
CA GLY A 109 -28.77 17.80 12.56
C GLY A 109 -29.57 19.01 13.03
N ASN A 110 -29.45 19.34 14.31
CA ASN A 110 -30.07 20.51 14.94
C ASN A 110 -29.32 21.82 14.67
N GLY A 111 -28.05 21.76 14.25
CA GLY A 111 -27.26 22.92 13.83
C GLY A 111 -26.61 23.72 14.95
N GLU A 112 -26.79 23.34 16.21
CA GLU A 112 -26.34 24.10 17.39
C GLU A 112 -24.83 24.07 17.61
N ARG A 113 -24.15 23.01 17.13
CA ARG A 113 -22.72 22.78 17.42
C ARG A 113 -21.79 23.06 16.26
N ILE A 114 -22.34 23.13 15.05
CA ILE A 114 -21.56 23.37 13.83
C ILE A 114 -21.47 24.88 13.64
N ARG A 115 -20.26 25.41 13.55
CA ARG A 115 -20.03 26.83 13.23
C ARG A 115 -20.28 27.05 11.75
N PHE A 116 -21.16 27.99 11.43
CA PHE A 116 -21.65 28.18 10.08
C PHE A 116 -20.52 28.44 9.07
N TRP A 117 -19.60 29.34 9.40
CA TRP A 117 -18.55 29.78 8.46
C TRP A 117 -17.30 28.89 8.46
N GLU A 118 -16.87 28.44 9.63
CA GLU A 118 -15.52 27.92 9.85
C GLU A 118 -15.42 26.40 9.86
N ASP A 119 -16.52 25.68 10.05
CA ASP A 119 -16.50 24.22 10.04
C ASP A 119 -16.81 23.67 8.64
N LEU A 120 -16.20 22.52 8.30
CA LEU A 120 -16.43 21.84 7.02
C LEU A 120 -17.69 20.96 7.10
N TRP A 121 -18.85 21.56 6.85
CA TRP A 121 -20.15 20.88 6.86
C TRP A 121 -20.90 20.91 5.51
N ARG A 122 -20.49 21.79 4.59
CA ARG A 122 -21.06 21.88 3.24
C ARG A 122 -19.95 21.89 2.19
N GLY A 123 -20.10 21.10 1.12
CA GLY A 123 -19.14 21.05 0.03
C GLY A 123 -17.79 20.41 0.40
N ASN A 124 -16.71 20.90 -0.23
CA ASN A 124 -15.34 20.41 -0.06
C ASN A 124 -14.41 21.40 0.66
N GLN A 125 -14.89 22.60 0.97
CA GLN A 125 -14.15 23.67 1.66
C GLN A 125 -15.08 24.36 2.66
N THR A 126 -14.51 25.08 3.62
CA THR A 126 -15.30 25.88 4.58
C THR A 126 -16.00 27.04 3.86
N LEU A 127 -17.16 27.45 4.36
CA LEU A 127 -17.90 28.57 3.75
C LEU A 127 -17.11 29.89 3.84
N CYS A 128 -16.28 30.09 4.88
CA CYS A 128 -15.41 31.26 4.95
C CYS A 128 -14.31 31.28 3.88
N SER A 129 -13.84 30.11 3.42
CA SER A 129 -12.87 30.04 2.33
C SER A 129 -13.52 30.28 0.98
N GLN A 130 -14.74 29.73 0.79
CA GLN A 130 -15.48 29.85 -0.47
C GLN A 130 -16.10 31.25 -0.66
N PHE A 131 -16.56 31.87 0.41
CA PHE A 131 -17.26 33.17 0.40
C PHE A 131 -16.53 34.17 1.31
N ALA A 132 -15.24 34.40 1.03
CA ALA A 132 -14.36 35.23 1.87
C ALA A 132 -14.86 36.68 2.03
N ASP A 133 -15.43 37.27 0.98
CA ASP A 133 -15.96 38.64 1.03
C ASP A 133 -17.18 38.76 1.95
N LEU A 134 -18.12 37.80 1.87
CA LEU A 134 -19.25 37.72 2.79
C LEU A 134 -18.79 37.47 4.21
N TYR A 135 -17.84 36.54 4.39
CA TYR A 135 -17.27 36.27 5.69
C TYR A 135 -16.65 37.55 6.26
N ARG A 136 -15.91 38.36 5.48
CA ARG A 136 -15.29 39.61 5.96
C ARG A 136 -16.31 40.57 6.59
N VAL A 137 -17.48 40.73 5.97
CA VAL A 137 -18.52 41.68 6.41
C VAL A 137 -19.44 41.18 7.53
N THR A 138 -19.33 39.91 7.93
CA THR A 138 -20.09 39.36 9.07
C THR A 138 -19.64 39.96 10.42
N SER A 139 -20.58 40.36 11.27
CA SER A 139 -20.39 40.87 12.63
C SER A 139 -19.87 39.78 13.55
N VAL A 140 -20.58 38.65 13.62
CA VAL A 140 -20.33 37.56 14.56
C VAL A 140 -19.87 36.32 13.79
N LYS A 141 -18.59 35.95 13.90
CA LYS A 141 -18.01 34.85 13.09
C LYS A 141 -18.33 33.46 13.63
N ASN A 142 -18.53 33.36 14.94
CA ASN A 142 -18.70 32.13 15.70
C ASN A 142 -20.16 31.66 15.81
N LEU A 143 -21.06 32.14 14.93
CA LEU A 143 -22.45 31.70 14.89
C LEU A 143 -22.58 30.23 14.50
N SER A 144 -23.52 29.54 15.13
CA SER A 144 -23.88 28.19 14.76
C SER A 144 -24.77 28.15 13.51
N VAL A 145 -24.95 26.97 12.92
CA VAL A 145 -25.86 26.80 11.78
C VAL A 145 -27.30 27.10 12.19
N SER A 146 -27.73 26.72 13.40
CA SER A 146 -29.08 27.03 13.90
C SER A 146 -29.31 28.52 14.10
N ASP A 147 -28.28 29.27 14.53
CA ASP A 147 -28.39 30.73 14.73
C ASP A 147 -28.59 31.47 13.40
N VAL A 148 -27.95 30.98 12.33
CA VAL A 148 -27.99 31.63 11.01
C VAL A 148 -29.22 31.24 10.21
N LEU A 149 -29.64 29.97 10.26
CA LEU A 149 -30.74 29.46 9.45
C LEU A 149 -32.12 29.59 10.15
N GLY A 150 -32.12 29.60 11.48
CA GLY A 150 -33.34 29.53 12.29
C GLY A 150 -34.03 28.16 12.20
N ASN A 151 -34.93 27.88 13.16
CA ASN A 151 -35.68 26.62 13.22
C ASN A 151 -37.05 26.68 12.48
N SER A 152 -37.38 27.82 11.86
CA SER A 152 -38.67 28.07 11.21
C SER A 152 -38.60 27.81 9.70
N TYR A 153 -39.71 27.37 9.10
CA TYR A 153 -39.88 27.33 7.65
C TYR A 153 -40.92 28.36 7.21
N PRO A 154 -40.60 29.27 6.25
CA PRO A 154 -39.30 29.41 5.58
C PRO A 154 -38.18 29.87 6.54
N LEU A 155 -36.93 29.48 6.22
CA LEU A 155 -35.74 29.79 7.01
C LEU A 155 -35.63 31.31 7.23
N SER A 156 -35.48 31.72 8.48
CA SER A 156 -35.24 33.13 8.85
C SER A 156 -33.74 33.36 8.89
N TRP A 157 -33.19 33.69 7.73
CA TRP A 157 -31.75 33.88 7.57
C TRP A 157 -31.25 35.09 8.34
N ASN A 158 -30.32 34.90 9.27
CA ASN A 158 -29.63 35.99 9.94
C ASN A 158 -28.11 35.80 9.92
N PHE A 159 -27.49 36.33 8.87
CA PHE A 159 -26.04 36.31 8.70
C PHE A 159 -25.30 37.38 9.53
N ASN A 160 -26.03 38.29 10.20
CA ASN A 160 -25.48 39.37 11.03
C ASN A 160 -24.39 40.18 10.31
N PHE A 161 -24.69 40.82 9.16
CA PHE A 161 -23.71 41.68 8.47
C PHE A 161 -23.50 43.01 9.21
N ARG A 162 -22.27 43.55 9.18
CA ARG A 162 -21.88 44.83 9.85
C ARG A 162 -22.34 46.07 9.08
N ARG A 163 -22.65 45.91 7.79
CA ARG A 163 -23.07 46.96 6.85
C ARG A 163 -23.94 46.35 5.75
N ASN A 164 -24.54 47.22 4.94
CA ASN A 164 -25.19 46.81 3.70
C ASN A 164 -24.17 46.20 2.74
N LEU A 165 -24.62 45.20 1.97
CA LEU A 165 -23.81 44.51 0.98
C LEU A 165 -23.69 45.35 -0.30
N THR A 166 -22.55 45.20 -0.97
CA THR A 166 -22.33 45.70 -2.34
C THR A 166 -22.98 44.77 -3.36
N ASP A 167 -23.19 45.23 -4.60
CA ASP A 167 -23.82 44.42 -5.65
C ASP A 167 -23.09 43.08 -5.87
N SER A 168 -21.75 43.09 -5.89
CA SER A 168 -20.94 41.86 -5.98
C SER A 168 -21.11 40.93 -4.76
N GLU A 169 -21.28 41.48 -3.56
CA GLU A 169 -21.53 40.67 -2.35
C GLU A 169 -22.96 40.10 -2.37
N ILE A 170 -23.93 40.81 -2.95
CA ILE A 170 -25.31 40.33 -3.12
C ILE A 170 -25.36 39.11 -4.04
N GLU A 171 -24.61 39.13 -5.16
CA GLU A 171 -24.50 37.96 -6.05
C GLU A 171 -23.90 36.74 -5.33
N LEU A 172 -22.86 36.95 -4.53
CA LEU A 172 -22.27 35.90 -3.69
C LEU A 172 -23.27 35.36 -2.67
N LEU A 173 -24.06 36.25 -2.05
CA LEU A 173 -25.10 35.86 -1.10
C LEU A 173 -26.18 35.01 -1.78
N GLN A 174 -26.60 35.38 -2.99
CA GLN A 174 -27.58 34.61 -3.76
C GLN A 174 -27.05 33.20 -4.05
N SER A 175 -25.78 33.07 -4.46
CA SER A 175 -25.13 31.77 -4.68
C SER A 175 -25.07 30.93 -3.40
N LEU A 176 -24.75 31.56 -2.26
CA LEU A 176 -24.76 30.91 -0.95
C LEU A 176 -26.17 30.42 -0.58
N MET A 177 -27.20 31.26 -0.72
CA MET A 177 -28.57 30.90 -0.41
C MET A 177 -29.08 29.74 -1.27
N LEU A 178 -28.75 29.74 -2.57
CA LEU A 178 -29.07 28.62 -3.47
C LEU A 178 -28.41 27.32 -3.01
N SER A 179 -27.12 27.37 -2.64
CA SER A 179 -26.40 26.21 -2.08
C SER A 179 -27.04 25.69 -0.79
N LEU A 180 -27.63 26.56 0.03
CA LEU A 180 -28.21 26.23 1.32
C LEU A 180 -29.70 25.86 1.25
N SER A 181 -30.38 26.10 0.13
CA SER A 181 -31.81 25.79 -0.07
C SER A 181 -32.19 24.33 0.22
N SER A 182 -31.25 23.39 0.04
CA SER A 182 -31.46 21.96 0.29
C SER A 182 -31.22 21.55 1.76
N VAL A 183 -30.73 22.44 2.60
CA VAL A 183 -30.35 22.13 3.98
C VAL A 183 -31.60 22.12 4.84
N ARG A 184 -31.82 21.03 5.58
CA ARG A 184 -32.94 20.90 6.51
C ARG A 184 -32.44 20.63 7.92
N LEU A 185 -32.76 21.51 8.85
CA LEU A 185 -32.51 21.27 10.26
C LEU A 185 -33.51 20.26 10.81
N SER A 186 -33.02 19.32 11.61
CA SER A 186 -33.82 18.33 12.32
C SER A 186 -33.63 18.54 13.82
N PRO A 187 -34.55 19.21 14.52
CA PRO A 187 -34.40 19.54 15.94
C PRO A 187 -34.20 18.31 16.84
N SER A 188 -34.71 17.15 16.41
CA SER A 188 -34.60 15.87 17.13
C SER A 188 -33.27 15.13 16.92
N LEU A 189 -32.45 15.55 15.95
CA LEU A 189 -31.20 14.89 15.62
C LEU A 189 -30.03 15.79 16.01
N ALA A 190 -29.14 15.31 16.86
CA ALA A 190 -27.91 16.03 17.18
C ALA A 190 -26.98 16.11 15.96
N ASP A 191 -26.25 17.21 15.83
CA ASP A 191 -25.15 17.32 14.88
C ASP A 191 -24.17 16.13 15.03
N SER A 192 -23.63 15.68 13.89
CA SER A 192 -22.79 14.50 13.87
C SER A 192 -21.53 14.66 13.01
N ARG A 193 -20.57 13.77 13.24
CA ARG A 193 -19.31 13.71 12.49
C ARG A 193 -19.35 12.50 11.56
N VAL A 194 -18.94 12.69 10.31
CA VAL A 194 -18.85 11.67 9.27
C VAL A 194 -17.41 11.51 8.80
N TRP A 195 -17.00 10.25 8.61
CA TRP A 195 -15.70 9.85 8.10
C TRP A 195 -15.74 9.74 6.58
N SER A 196 -15.05 10.63 5.86
CA SER A 196 -15.14 10.74 4.40
C SER A 196 -14.54 9.56 3.63
N LEU A 197 -13.70 8.73 4.29
CA LEU A 197 -13.04 7.58 3.66
C LEU A 197 -13.86 6.29 3.71
N SER A 198 -15.09 6.32 4.23
CA SER A 198 -15.98 5.16 4.29
C SER A 198 -17.36 5.53 3.77
N SER A 199 -17.96 4.67 2.93
CA SER A 199 -19.35 4.84 2.46
C SER A 199 -20.36 4.81 3.61
N SER A 200 -20.06 4.08 4.69
CA SER A 200 -20.88 4.06 5.91
C SER A 200 -20.74 5.34 6.77
N GLY A 201 -19.80 6.23 6.43
CA GLY A 201 -19.49 7.40 7.25
C GLY A 201 -18.84 7.09 8.61
N LEU A 202 -18.56 5.82 8.91
CA LEU A 202 -17.93 5.39 10.15
C LEU A 202 -16.41 5.31 10.03
N PHE A 203 -15.72 5.73 11.08
CA PHE A 203 -14.28 5.59 11.17
C PHE A 203 -13.86 4.12 11.26
N SER A 204 -12.84 3.76 10.48
CA SER A 204 -12.12 2.51 10.68
C SER A 204 -10.62 2.75 10.63
N VAL A 205 -9.89 2.07 11.52
CA VAL A 205 -8.41 2.10 11.53
C VAL A 205 -7.86 1.66 10.16
N ARG A 206 -8.56 0.74 9.48
CA ARG A 206 -8.18 0.26 8.14
C ARG A 206 -8.27 1.36 7.08
N SER A 207 -9.38 2.09 7.01
CA SER A 207 -9.55 3.15 6.01
C SER A 207 -8.57 4.31 6.26
N PHE A 208 -8.35 4.69 7.53
CA PHE A 208 -7.36 5.72 7.85
C PHE A 208 -5.93 5.27 7.52
N PHE A 209 -5.55 4.05 7.89
CA PHE A 209 -4.24 3.47 7.54
C PHE A 209 -4.00 3.45 6.02
N LEU A 210 -5.02 3.10 5.23
CA LEU A 210 -4.90 3.10 3.77
C LEU A 210 -4.73 4.51 3.21
N ALA A 211 -5.43 5.51 3.74
CA ALA A 211 -5.23 6.90 3.33
C ALA A 211 -3.81 7.39 3.64
N LEU A 212 -3.31 7.16 4.86
CA LEU A 212 -1.93 7.46 5.25
C LEU A 212 -0.89 6.76 4.35
N SER A 213 -1.22 5.57 3.86
CA SER A 213 -0.34 4.78 2.98
C SER A 213 -0.35 5.26 1.52
N LYS A 214 -1.43 5.92 1.07
CA LYS A 214 -1.62 6.39 -0.32
C LYS A 214 -0.99 7.75 -0.61
N VAL A 215 -0.60 8.53 0.40
CA VAL A 215 0.04 9.85 0.24
C VAL A 215 1.40 9.77 -0.49
N SER A 216 1.96 8.56 -0.69
CA SER A 216 3.16 8.36 -1.51
C SER A 216 2.78 7.84 -2.90
N ASN A 217 2.87 8.68 -3.95
CA ASN A 217 2.76 8.29 -5.36
C ASN A 217 3.51 6.97 -5.63
N PRO A 218 2.81 5.83 -5.82
CA PRO A 218 3.51 4.56 -5.98
C PRO A 218 3.77 4.32 -7.46
N ILE A 219 5.05 4.26 -7.83
CA ILE A 219 5.46 3.66 -9.10
C ILE A 219 4.92 2.22 -9.11
N LEU A 220 4.08 1.90 -10.10
CA LEU A 220 3.51 0.56 -10.29
C LEU A 220 4.63 -0.46 -10.43
N PHE A 221 4.59 -1.51 -9.61
CA PHE A 221 5.50 -2.63 -9.75
C PHE A 221 4.89 -3.65 -10.71
N LEU A 222 5.21 -3.50 -12.00
CA LEU A 222 4.62 -4.28 -13.08
C LEU A 222 4.68 -5.81 -12.85
N PRO A 223 5.77 -6.40 -12.31
CA PRO A 223 5.84 -7.86 -12.07
C PRO A 223 4.95 -8.38 -10.93
N ALA A 224 4.27 -7.50 -10.16
CA ALA A 224 3.48 -7.88 -8.98
C ALA A 224 2.46 -8.99 -9.28
N LYS A 225 1.74 -8.84 -10.41
CA LYS A 225 0.67 -9.76 -10.79
C LYS A 225 1.21 -11.17 -10.99
N PHE A 226 2.28 -11.31 -11.78
CA PHE A 226 2.92 -12.60 -12.06
C PHE A 226 3.49 -13.25 -10.80
N LEU A 227 4.26 -12.49 -10.01
CA LEU A 227 4.94 -13.01 -8.81
C LEU A 227 3.95 -13.48 -7.74
N TRP A 228 2.92 -12.68 -7.47
CA TRP A 228 2.01 -12.94 -6.35
C TRP A 228 0.83 -13.85 -6.70
N SER A 229 0.45 -13.95 -7.98
CA SER A 229 -0.53 -14.96 -8.41
C SER A 229 0.03 -16.38 -8.37
N SER A 230 1.34 -16.53 -8.57
CA SER A 230 2.00 -17.83 -8.64
C SER A 230 1.83 -18.66 -7.38
N LYS A 231 1.65 -19.97 -7.59
CA LYS A 231 1.54 -20.98 -6.54
C LYS A 231 2.90 -21.58 -6.13
N ALA A 232 4.00 -21.06 -6.66
CA ALA A 232 5.34 -21.43 -6.22
C ALA A 232 5.54 -21.21 -4.70
N PRO A 233 6.46 -21.93 -4.05
CA PRO A 233 6.77 -21.75 -2.63
C PRO A 233 7.11 -20.31 -2.26
N SER A 234 6.81 -19.93 -1.02
CA SER A 234 7.05 -18.56 -0.52
C SER A 234 8.52 -18.12 -0.64
N LYS A 235 9.47 -19.01 -0.34
CA LYS A 235 10.91 -18.76 -0.48
C LYS A 235 11.33 -18.43 -1.93
N VAL A 236 10.73 -19.12 -2.89
CA VAL A 236 10.99 -18.94 -4.33
C VAL A 236 10.44 -17.59 -4.79
N LYS A 237 9.21 -17.26 -4.40
CA LYS A 237 8.60 -15.96 -4.69
C LYS A 237 9.37 -14.81 -4.03
N ALA A 238 9.85 -15.00 -2.81
CA ALA A 238 10.66 -14.01 -2.11
C ALA A 238 11.98 -13.74 -2.85
N LEU A 239 12.68 -14.78 -3.32
CA LEU A 239 13.86 -14.63 -4.15
C LEU A 239 13.52 -13.86 -5.45
N ALA A 240 12.54 -14.32 -6.21
CA ALA A 240 12.16 -13.70 -7.47
C ALA A 240 11.72 -12.23 -7.29
N TRP A 241 11.07 -11.90 -6.17
CA TRP A 241 10.77 -10.52 -5.79
C TRP A 241 12.04 -9.68 -5.58
N VAL A 242 13.06 -10.22 -4.90
CA VAL A 242 14.36 -9.53 -4.72
C VAL A 242 15.10 -9.36 -6.06
N VAL A 243 15.03 -10.36 -6.94
CA VAL A 243 15.60 -10.31 -8.29
C VAL A 243 14.91 -9.21 -9.12
N ALA A 244 13.57 -9.17 -9.13
CA ALA A 244 12.79 -8.17 -9.86
C ALA A 244 12.98 -6.74 -9.35
N HIS A 245 13.39 -6.55 -8.09
CA HIS A 245 13.79 -5.24 -7.55
C HIS A 245 15.24 -4.86 -7.88
N GLY A 246 16.01 -5.75 -8.52
CA GLY A 246 17.40 -5.50 -8.86
C GLY A 246 18.36 -5.56 -7.66
N LYS A 247 17.98 -6.25 -6.57
CA LYS A 247 18.69 -6.18 -5.27
C LYS A 247 19.36 -7.46 -4.80
N VAL A 248 19.27 -8.54 -5.58
CA VAL A 248 19.98 -9.79 -5.28
C VAL A 248 21.50 -9.58 -5.33
N ASN A 249 22.26 -10.43 -4.64
CA ASN A 249 23.72 -10.29 -4.48
C ASN A 249 24.50 -10.88 -5.66
N THR A 250 24.23 -10.40 -6.87
CA THR A 250 25.12 -10.60 -8.03
C THR A 250 26.43 -9.85 -7.85
N ASN A 251 27.49 -10.25 -8.55
CA ASN A 251 28.82 -9.63 -8.39
C ASN A 251 28.80 -8.12 -8.63
N ASP A 252 28.08 -7.62 -9.65
CA ASP A 252 27.92 -6.17 -9.89
C ASP A 252 27.35 -5.44 -8.65
N LYS A 253 26.35 -6.02 -7.99
CA LYS A 253 25.75 -5.43 -6.79
C LYS A 253 26.58 -5.64 -5.53
N LEU A 254 27.35 -6.72 -5.46
CA LEU A 254 28.28 -6.96 -4.37
C LEU A 254 29.46 -5.99 -4.45
N GLN A 255 29.99 -5.73 -5.64
CA GLN A 255 31.05 -4.75 -5.85
C GLN A 255 30.62 -3.36 -5.37
N LEU A 256 29.39 -2.95 -5.65
CA LEU A 256 28.84 -1.68 -5.17
C LEU A 256 28.64 -1.62 -3.66
N ARG A 257 28.30 -2.75 -3.02
CA ARG A 257 27.93 -2.80 -1.60
C ARG A 257 29.11 -3.11 -0.68
N ARG A 258 30.02 -3.98 -1.14
CA ARG A 258 31.17 -4.54 -0.43
C ARG A 258 32.27 -4.87 -1.45
N PRO A 259 33.01 -3.86 -1.96
CA PRO A 259 34.02 -4.04 -3.00
C PRO A 259 35.02 -5.16 -2.66
N TYR A 260 35.45 -5.24 -1.39
CA TYR A 260 36.41 -6.20 -0.86
C TYR A 260 35.91 -7.66 -0.78
N LYS A 261 34.63 -7.94 -1.01
CA LYS A 261 34.09 -9.32 -1.05
C LYS A 261 33.86 -9.86 -2.46
N SER A 262 33.99 -9.01 -3.49
CA SER A 262 33.85 -9.46 -4.87
C SER A 262 35.18 -10.02 -5.34
N LEU A 263 35.35 -11.34 -5.21
CA LEU A 263 36.61 -12.03 -5.54
C LEU A 263 36.94 -11.94 -7.04
N CYS A 264 35.91 -12.02 -7.90
CA CYS A 264 36.04 -12.03 -9.36
C CYS A 264 34.85 -11.32 -10.04
N PRO A 265 34.79 -9.97 -10.08
CA PRO A 265 33.66 -9.26 -10.69
C PRO A 265 33.57 -9.43 -12.21
N GLN A 266 34.69 -9.83 -12.84
CA GLN A 266 34.89 -9.84 -14.29
C GLN A 266 34.12 -10.97 -14.99
N TRP A 267 33.80 -12.07 -14.29
CA TRP A 267 33.16 -13.24 -14.88
C TRP A 267 32.07 -13.85 -14.01
N CYS A 268 31.08 -14.44 -14.66
CA CYS A 268 29.96 -15.14 -14.06
C CYS A 268 30.33 -16.61 -13.83
N ILE A 269 30.13 -17.10 -12.60
CA ILE A 269 30.53 -18.46 -12.20
C ILE A 269 29.91 -19.57 -13.06
N LEU A 270 28.76 -19.28 -13.69
CA LEU A 270 28.07 -20.23 -14.55
C LEU A 270 28.73 -20.36 -15.93
N CYS A 271 28.99 -19.25 -16.62
CA CYS A 271 29.47 -19.25 -18.00
C CYS A 271 30.97 -18.98 -18.17
N LYS A 272 31.62 -18.43 -17.14
CA LYS A 272 33.04 -18.05 -17.13
C LYS A 272 33.48 -17.05 -18.21
N GLY A 273 32.54 -16.40 -18.90
CA GLY A 273 32.83 -15.46 -19.99
C GLY A 273 32.54 -13.99 -19.68
N ASN A 274 31.33 -13.68 -19.24
CA ASN A 274 30.86 -12.29 -19.07
C ASN A 274 30.66 -11.95 -17.60
N GLY A 275 30.67 -10.66 -17.24
CA GLY A 275 30.40 -10.18 -15.89
C GLY A 275 29.01 -10.58 -15.36
N GLU A 276 28.92 -10.89 -14.07
CA GLU A 276 27.66 -11.31 -13.43
C GLU A 276 26.79 -10.10 -13.05
N SER A 277 25.76 -9.86 -13.87
CA SER A 277 24.63 -8.98 -13.55
C SER A 277 23.35 -9.81 -13.37
N ILE A 278 22.26 -9.17 -12.93
CA ILE A 278 20.96 -9.85 -12.78
C ILE A 278 20.42 -10.33 -14.12
N ASP A 279 20.43 -9.45 -15.13
CA ASP A 279 19.94 -9.80 -16.46
C ASP A 279 20.86 -10.84 -17.12
N HIS A 280 22.17 -10.77 -16.89
CA HIS A 280 23.05 -11.84 -17.33
C HIS A 280 22.74 -13.16 -16.63
N LEU A 281 22.77 -13.21 -15.29
CA LEU A 281 22.63 -14.45 -14.52
C LEU A 281 21.30 -15.16 -14.79
N PHE A 282 20.19 -14.42 -14.82
CA PHE A 282 18.84 -15.00 -14.90
C PHE A 282 18.26 -15.07 -16.31
N LEU A 283 18.91 -14.47 -17.32
CA LEU A 283 18.37 -14.43 -18.68
C LEU A 283 19.43 -14.67 -19.75
N HIS A 284 20.49 -13.86 -19.81
CA HIS A 284 21.43 -13.84 -20.95
C HIS A 284 22.66 -14.74 -20.81
N CYS A 285 22.88 -15.36 -19.66
CA CYS A 285 23.96 -16.30 -19.43
C CYS A 285 23.76 -17.52 -20.35
N PRO A 286 24.78 -17.98 -21.10
CA PRO A 286 24.66 -19.15 -22.00
C PRO A 286 24.03 -20.39 -21.37
N VAL A 287 24.35 -20.68 -20.11
CA VAL A 287 23.72 -21.78 -19.36
C VAL A 287 22.25 -21.48 -19.10
N THR A 288 21.93 -20.28 -18.61
CA THR A 288 20.56 -19.91 -18.23
C THR A 288 19.65 -19.75 -19.45
N ILE A 289 20.13 -19.15 -20.53
CA ILE A 289 19.38 -18.99 -21.77
C ILE A 289 19.09 -20.36 -22.41
N GLY A 290 20.03 -21.31 -22.34
CA GLY A 290 19.82 -22.70 -22.76
C GLY A 290 18.69 -23.38 -22.00
N LEU A 291 18.63 -23.20 -20.67
CA LEU A 291 17.53 -23.69 -19.83
C LEU A 291 16.19 -23.04 -20.19
N TRP A 292 16.18 -21.74 -20.49
CA TRP A 292 14.97 -21.07 -20.98
C TRP A 292 14.54 -21.63 -22.34
N HIS A 293 15.46 -21.81 -23.30
CA HIS A 293 15.15 -22.43 -24.59
C HIS A 293 14.54 -23.81 -24.42
N LYS A 294 15.08 -24.66 -23.54
CA LYS A 294 14.48 -25.97 -23.20
C LYS A 294 13.05 -25.83 -22.68
N LEU A 295 12.80 -24.87 -21.77
CA LEU A 295 11.46 -24.60 -21.23
C LEU A 295 10.47 -24.10 -22.28
N PHE A 296 10.88 -23.20 -23.15
CA PHE A 296 10.03 -22.67 -24.23
C PHE A 296 9.78 -23.72 -25.32
N ASN A 297 10.78 -24.53 -25.67
CA ASN A 297 10.62 -25.64 -26.60
C ASN A 297 9.66 -26.70 -26.06
N LEU A 298 9.73 -27.03 -24.76
CA LEU A 298 8.78 -27.93 -24.11
C LEU A 298 7.34 -27.40 -24.17
N ALA A 299 7.17 -26.07 -24.17
CA ALA A 299 5.87 -25.42 -24.34
C ALA A 299 5.47 -25.22 -25.81
N GLY A 300 6.30 -25.64 -26.78
CA GLY A 300 6.05 -25.43 -28.21
C GLY A 300 6.07 -23.95 -28.63
N LEU A 301 6.77 -23.09 -27.88
CA LEU A 301 6.83 -21.65 -28.13
C LEU A 301 8.17 -21.24 -28.71
N VAL A 302 8.12 -20.41 -29.76
CA VAL A 302 9.27 -19.60 -30.19
C VAL A 302 9.30 -18.33 -29.34
N TRP A 303 10.48 -17.98 -28.83
CA TRP A 303 10.65 -16.79 -28.00
C TRP A 303 11.94 -16.06 -28.32
N VAL A 304 11.95 -14.77 -28.00
CA VAL A 304 13.13 -13.92 -28.05
C VAL A 304 13.39 -13.43 -26.63
N PRO A 305 14.59 -13.63 -26.07
CA PRO A 305 14.92 -13.16 -24.73
C PRO A 305 14.80 -11.62 -24.67
N PRO A 306 14.01 -11.06 -23.74
CA PRO A 306 13.89 -9.62 -23.59
C PRO A 306 15.19 -9.02 -23.04
N ARG A 307 15.32 -7.69 -23.07
CA ARG A 307 16.53 -7.02 -22.57
C ARG A 307 16.74 -7.21 -21.07
N SER A 308 15.68 -7.15 -20.28
CA SER A 308 15.75 -7.31 -18.82
C SER A 308 14.95 -8.50 -18.31
N PHE A 309 15.37 -9.03 -17.16
CA PHE A 309 14.64 -10.06 -16.45
C PHE A 309 13.29 -9.55 -15.91
N VAL A 310 13.17 -8.25 -15.63
CA VAL A 310 11.89 -7.65 -15.24
C VAL A 310 10.88 -7.75 -16.37
N ASP A 311 11.29 -7.44 -17.60
CA ASP A 311 10.44 -7.55 -18.79
C ASP A 311 10.00 -9.00 -19.01
N MET A 312 10.90 -9.97 -18.77
CA MET A 312 10.59 -11.40 -18.83
C MET A 312 9.41 -11.78 -17.91
N LEU A 313 9.31 -11.20 -16.71
CA LEU A 313 8.19 -11.42 -15.80
C LEU A 313 6.91 -10.67 -16.21
N VAL A 314 7.03 -9.58 -16.97
CA VAL A 314 5.91 -8.72 -17.38
C VAL A 314 5.24 -9.20 -18.66
N ILE A 315 6.00 -9.71 -19.63
CA ILE A 315 5.51 -10.13 -20.96
C ILE A 315 4.46 -11.27 -20.90
N ALA A 316 4.33 -11.95 -19.75
CA ALA A 316 3.23 -12.87 -19.45
C ALA A 316 2.99 -13.94 -20.54
N PHE A 317 4.08 -14.61 -20.97
CA PHE A 317 4.02 -15.74 -21.89
C PHE A 317 2.99 -16.78 -21.45
N LYS A 318 2.24 -17.32 -22.40
CA LYS A 318 1.19 -18.32 -22.18
C LYS A 318 1.68 -19.71 -22.62
N GLY A 319 2.82 -20.14 -22.07
CA GLY A 319 3.51 -21.36 -22.51
C GLY A 319 2.64 -22.61 -22.58
N LEU A 320 1.86 -22.87 -21.54
CA LEU A 320 1.02 -24.07 -21.46
C LEU A 320 -0.48 -23.78 -21.68
N GLY A 321 -0.77 -22.78 -22.52
CA GLY A 321 -2.14 -22.38 -22.85
C GLY A 321 -2.82 -21.49 -21.81
N ASN A 322 -4.14 -21.29 -21.97
CA ASN A 322 -4.95 -20.39 -21.15
C ASN A 322 -5.66 -21.07 -19.96
N SER A 323 -5.55 -22.40 -19.85
CA SER A 323 -6.17 -23.17 -18.77
C SER A 323 -5.60 -22.75 -17.40
N LEU A 324 -6.38 -22.98 -16.33
CA LEU A 324 -5.92 -22.70 -14.97
C LEU A 324 -4.68 -23.53 -14.62
N ARG A 325 -4.63 -24.79 -15.07
CA ARG A 325 -3.48 -25.69 -14.93
C ARG A 325 -2.27 -25.17 -15.67
N GLY A 326 -2.43 -24.83 -16.96
CA GLY A 326 -1.36 -24.29 -17.80
C GLY A 326 -0.74 -23.01 -17.25
N LYS A 327 -1.57 -22.03 -16.87
CA LYS A 327 -1.10 -20.78 -16.24
C LYS A 327 -0.35 -21.05 -14.93
N THR A 328 -0.86 -21.96 -14.10
CA THR A 328 -0.27 -22.29 -12.80
C THR A 328 1.09 -22.96 -12.97
N LEU A 329 1.18 -23.99 -13.81
CA LEU A 329 2.42 -24.72 -14.05
C LEU A 329 3.46 -23.85 -14.74
N TRP A 330 3.07 -23.04 -15.73
CA TRP A 330 3.99 -22.12 -16.40
C TRP A 330 4.61 -21.09 -15.44
N GLN A 331 3.79 -20.48 -14.58
CA GLN A 331 4.26 -19.55 -13.55
C GLN A 331 5.18 -20.23 -12.54
N ILE A 332 4.91 -21.48 -12.17
CA ILE A 332 5.77 -22.25 -11.29
C ILE A 332 7.10 -22.52 -11.99
N ALA A 333 7.09 -23.04 -13.22
CA ALA A 333 8.28 -23.42 -13.97
C ALA A 333 9.25 -22.25 -14.18
N CYS A 334 8.74 -21.09 -14.58
CA CYS A 334 9.55 -19.87 -14.71
C CYS A 334 10.25 -19.51 -13.39
N LEU A 335 9.55 -19.60 -12.26
CA LEU A 335 10.12 -19.27 -10.95
C LEU A 335 11.03 -20.38 -10.40
N THR A 336 10.78 -21.64 -10.76
CA THR A 336 11.65 -22.78 -10.44
C THR A 336 13.00 -22.63 -11.14
N LEU A 337 13.02 -22.25 -12.41
CA LEU A 337 14.24 -21.99 -13.17
C LEU A 337 15.08 -20.91 -12.47
N VAL A 338 14.48 -19.79 -12.12
CA VAL A 338 15.14 -18.69 -11.38
C VAL A 338 15.70 -19.18 -10.05
N TRP A 339 14.93 -19.98 -9.31
CA TRP A 339 15.38 -20.54 -8.04
C TRP A 339 16.57 -21.48 -8.21
N LEU A 340 16.54 -22.38 -9.19
CA LEU A 340 17.60 -23.36 -9.40
C LEU A 340 18.88 -22.76 -9.96
N VAL A 341 18.77 -21.77 -10.85
CA VAL A 341 19.93 -20.99 -11.31
C VAL A 341 20.61 -20.29 -10.14
N TRP A 342 19.83 -19.68 -9.23
CA TRP A 342 20.38 -19.04 -8.03
C TRP A 342 21.04 -20.04 -7.08
N GLN A 343 20.42 -21.20 -6.85
CA GLN A 343 20.99 -22.27 -6.02
C GLN A 343 22.29 -22.80 -6.62
N GLU A 344 22.30 -23.08 -7.93
CA GLU A 344 23.48 -23.58 -8.64
C GLU A 344 24.65 -22.58 -8.57
N ARG A 345 24.37 -21.31 -8.82
CA ARG A 345 25.34 -20.23 -8.68
C ARG A 345 25.96 -20.22 -7.29
N ASN A 346 25.16 -20.35 -6.24
CA ASN A 346 25.66 -20.35 -4.87
C ASN A 346 26.42 -21.64 -4.51
N ASN A 347 25.96 -22.80 -4.96
CA ASN A 347 26.65 -24.07 -4.73
C ASN A 347 28.05 -24.06 -5.36
N ARG A 348 28.19 -23.52 -6.58
CA ARG A 348 29.51 -23.40 -7.23
C ARG A 348 30.46 -22.45 -6.50
N ILE A 349 29.93 -21.44 -5.81
CA ILE A 349 30.74 -20.43 -5.10
C ILE A 349 31.12 -20.88 -3.69
N PHE A 350 30.19 -21.49 -2.96
CA PHE A 350 30.37 -21.76 -1.52
C PHE A 350 30.67 -23.23 -1.22
N GLU A 351 30.24 -24.15 -2.08
CA GLU A 351 30.40 -25.59 -1.89
C GLU A 351 31.35 -26.21 -2.93
N GLU A 352 31.82 -25.42 -3.89
CA GLU A 352 32.64 -25.83 -5.05
C GLU A 352 32.03 -27.01 -5.84
N LYS A 353 30.71 -27.18 -5.75
CA LYS A 353 29.95 -28.24 -6.44
C LYS A 353 29.16 -27.63 -7.59
N GLY A 354 29.40 -28.15 -8.79
CA GLY A 354 28.66 -27.81 -10.00
C GLY A 354 27.89 -29.01 -10.55
N ARG A 355 26.63 -28.79 -10.93
CA ARG A 355 25.83 -29.75 -11.69
C ARG A 355 25.94 -29.47 -13.18
N THR A 356 25.76 -30.51 -14.00
CA THR A 356 25.66 -30.38 -15.45
C THR A 356 24.32 -29.75 -15.85
N GLU A 357 24.21 -29.29 -17.09
CA GLU A 357 22.99 -28.65 -17.58
C GLU A 357 21.80 -29.63 -17.61
N GLU A 358 22.04 -30.91 -17.87
CA GLU A 358 21.04 -31.97 -17.87
C GLU A 358 20.45 -32.16 -16.47
N ILE A 359 21.30 -32.30 -15.45
CA ILE A 359 20.86 -32.48 -14.05
C ILE A 359 20.10 -31.24 -13.57
N LEU A 360 20.50 -30.04 -14.01
CA LEU A 360 19.79 -28.80 -13.71
C LEU A 360 18.41 -28.77 -14.35
N TRP A 361 18.32 -29.19 -15.62
CA TRP A 361 17.06 -29.27 -16.35
C TRP A 361 16.09 -30.28 -15.71
N ASP A 362 16.58 -31.48 -15.36
CA ASP A 362 15.79 -32.50 -14.68
C ASP A 362 15.29 -32.01 -13.31
N SER A 363 16.13 -31.26 -12.59
CA SER A 363 15.73 -30.60 -11.35
C SER A 363 14.61 -29.57 -11.58
N ILE A 364 14.68 -28.80 -12.68
CA ILE A 364 13.64 -27.81 -13.03
C ILE A 364 12.32 -28.52 -13.28
N LEU A 365 12.33 -29.60 -14.07
CA LEU A 365 11.13 -30.40 -14.35
C LEU A 365 10.55 -30.99 -13.06
N PHE A 366 11.39 -31.67 -12.27
CA PHE A 366 10.98 -32.29 -11.02
C PHE A 366 10.36 -31.29 -10.04
N TYR A 367 11.05 -30.20 -9.70
CA TYR A 367 10.53 -29.24 -8.73
C TYR A 367 9.29 -28.49 -9.24
N SER A 368 9.21 -28.24 -10.54
CA SER A 368 8.03 -27.59 -11.13
C SER A 368 6.80 -28.49 -11.07
N SER A 369 6.95 -29.77 -11.42
CA SER A 369 5.91 -30.78 -11.32
C SER A 369 5.51 -31.01 -9.85
N LEU A 370 6.49 -31.16 -8.95
CA LEU A 370 6.25 -31.34 -7.51
C LEU A 370 5.47 -30.18 -6.90
N TRP A 371 5.84 -28.94 -7.20
CA TRP A 371 5.13 -27.78 -6.65
C TRP A 371 3.76 -27.59 -7.28
N ALA A 372 3.60 -27.93 -8.56
CA ALA A 372 2.30 -27.88 -9.23
C ALA A 372 1.32 -28.93 -8.72
N SER A 373 1.78 -30.16 -8.44
CA SER A 373 0.94 -31.26 -7.91
C SER A 373 0.35 -30.92 -6.53
N CYS A 374 1.06 -30.12 -5.73
CA CYS A 374 0.58 -29.63 -4.44
C CYS A 374 -0.50 -28.53 -4.54
N THR A 375 -0.83 -28.07 -5.75
CA THR A 375 -1.84 -27.02 -5.94
C THR A 375 -3.23 -27.58 -6.17
N LYS A 376 -4.26 -26.81 -5.80
CA LYS A 376 -5.66 -27.19 -6.04
C LYS A 376 -5.98 -27.43 -7.53
N ALA A 377 -5.23 -26.83 -8.45
CA ALA A 377 -5.46 -26.96 -9.90
C ALA A 377 -5.12 -28.37 -10.43
N PHE A 378 -4.23 -29.10 -9.75
CA PHE A 378 -3.77 -30.43 -10.15
C PHE A 378 -4.25 -31.52 -9.18
N ARG A 379 -5.32 -31.26 -8.40
CA ARG A 379 -5.92 -32.27 -7.53
C ARG A 379 -6.37 -33.47 -8.37
N GLY A 380 -5.92 -34.66 -7.99
CA GLY A 380 -6.23 -35.92 -8.68
C GLY A 380 -5.26 -36.28 -9.82
N VAL A 381 -4.27 -35.44 -10.14
CA VAL A 381 -3.22 -35.76 -11.11
C VAL A 381 -2.01 -36.33 -10.37
N PRO A 382 -1.58 -37.59 -10.64
CA PRO A 382 -0.37 -38.15 -10.05
C PRO A 382 0.88 -37.38 -10.50
N LEU A 383 1.88 -37.27 -9.62
CA LEU A 383 3.14 -36.59 -9.93
C LEU A 383 3.85 -37.22 -11.14
N SER A 384 3.85 -38.55 -11.25
CA SER A 384 4.46 -39.27 -12.36
C SER A 384 3.87 -38.87 -13.72
N VAL A 385 2.55 -38.69 -13.80
CA VAL A 385 1.87 -38.21 -15.02
C VAL A 385 2.27 -36.78 -15.35
N LEU A 386 2.39 -35.94 -14.32
CA LEU A 386 2.80 -34.56 -14.47
C LEU A 386 4.27 -34.42 -14.87
N GLU A 387 5.16 -35.32 -14.46
CA GLU A 387 6.56 -35.31 -14.89
C GLU A 387 6.72 -35.75 -16.35
N LEU A 388 5.85 -36.63 -16.84
CA LEU A 388 5.92 -37.18 -18.19
C LEU A 388 5.45 -36.21 -19.27
N ASN A 389 4.34 -35.49 -19.06
CA ASN A 389 3.77 -34.66 -20.13
C ASN A 389 2.98 -33.43 -19.64
N TRP A 390 3.64 -32.27 -19.63
CA TRP A 390 3.02 -31.00 -19.21
C TRP A 390 1.91 -30.53 -20.14
N ILE A 391 2.08 -30.70 -21.45
CA ILE A 391 1.12 -30.24 -22.46
C ILE A 391 -0.19 -31.01 -22.30
N ALA A 392 -0.13 -32.34 -22.26
CA ALA A 392 -1.32 -33.19 -22.15
C ALA A 392 -2.12 -32.87 -20.88
N VAL A 393 -1.44 -32.75 -19.73
CA VAL A 393 -2.10 -32.44 -18.46
C VAL A 393 -2.71 -31.04 -18.44
N CYS A 394 -2.08 -30.06 -19.09
CA CYS A 394 -2.58 -28.69 -19.12
C CYS A 394 -3.64 -28.41 -20.19
N ALA A 395 -3.75 -29.27 -21.20
CA ALA A 395 -4.79 -29.21 -22.24
C ALA A 395 -6.16 -29.69 -21.73
N SER A 396 -6.18 -30.52 -20.68
CA SER A 396 -7.37 -30.98 -19.95
C SER A 396 -7.76 -30.06 -18.80
#